data_AF-A0A420W8J8-F1
#
_entry.id   AF-A0A420W8J8-F1
#
_cell.length_a   1.000
_cell.length_b   1.000
_cell.length_c   1.000
_cell.angle_alpha   90.00
_cell.angle_beta   90.00
_cell.angle_gamma   90.00
#
_symmetry.space_group_name_H-M   'P 1'
#
loop_
_entity.id
_entity.type
_entity.pdbx_description
1 polymer ?
#
loop_
_entity_poly.entity_id
_entity_poly.type
_entity_poly.pdbx_seq_one_letter_code
_entity_poly.pdbx_strand_id
1 'polypeptide(L)' 'MKERKSKEEVAEFLKNLPEGRKIYYRFGNLMVEVSKEEALKLLEREEEGEE' A
#
# COMPACT_ATOMS: atom_id res chain seq x y z
N MET A 1 6.62 19.59 4.51
CA MET A 1 6.15 18.69 3.43
C MET A 1 6.40 17.28 3.92
N LYS A 2 5.38 16.44 4.14
CA LYS A 2 5.64 15.01 4.47
C LYS A 2 6.20 14.38 3.20
N GLU A 3 7.46 13.93 3.23
CA GLU A 3 8.02 13.16 2.13
C GLU A 3 7.11 11.95 1.87
N ARG A 4 6.51 11.89 0.69
CA ARG A 4 5.85 10.67 0.22
C ARG A 4 6.99 9.68 -0.03
N LYS A 5 7.01 8.57 0.71
CA LYS A 5 7.94 7.46 0.41
C LYS A 5 7.75 7.03 -1.04
N SER A 6 8.83 6.67 -1.72
CA SER A 6 8.74 6.08 -3.05
C SER A 6 7.89 4.80 -2.98
N LYS A 7 7.13 4.51 -4.04
CA LYS A 7 6.35 3.27 -4.13
C LYS A 7 7.24 2.04 -3.95
N GLU A 8 8.47 2.09 -4.43
CA GLU A 8 9.47 1.03 -4.27
C GLU A 8 9.79 0.79 -2.79
N GLU A 9 9.95 1.86 -2.01
CA GLU A 9 10.18 1.75 -0.56
C GLU A 9 8.96 1.18 0.16
N VAL A 10 7.75 1.52 -0.27
CA VAL A 10 6.51 0.98 0.32
C VAL A 10 6.35 -0.50 -0.06
N ALA A 11 6.62 -0.87 -1.30
CA ALA A 11 6.58 -2.25 -1.76
C ALA A 11 7.63 -3.10 -1.04
N GLU A 12 8.85 -2.59 -0.87
CA GLU A 12 9.92 -3.26 -0.11
C GLU A 12 9.56 -3.39 1.37
N PHE A 13 8.96 -2.35 1.96
CA PHE A 13 8.45 -2.41 3.33
C PHE A 13 7.38 -3.50 3.49
N LEU A 14 6.41 -3.59 2.57
CA LEU A 14 5.39 -4.63 2.59
C LEU A 14 6.01 -6.02 2.41
N LYS A 15 7.01 -6.16 1.54
CA LYS A 15 7.76 -7.42 1.34
C LYS A 15 8.48 -7.88 2.61
N ASN A 16 9.03 -6.95 3.39
CA ASN A 16 9.72 -7.23 4.64
C ASN A 16 8.81 -7.25 5.89
N LEU A 17 7.49 -7.10 5.71
CA LEU A 17 6.55 -7.11 6.82
C LEU A 17 6.49 -8.52 7.47
N PRO A 18 6.63 -8.64 8.80
CA PRO A 18 6.50 -9.92 9.49
C PRO A 18 5.14 -10.58 9.25
N GLU A 19 5.10 -11.91 9.29
CA GLU A 19 3.86 -12.66 9.18
C GLU A 19 2.86 -12.29 10.29
N GLY A 20 1.56 -12.40 9.99
CA GLY A 20 0.48 -12.07 10.91
C GLY A 20 0.20 -10.57 11.10
N ARG A 21 0.90 -9.69 10.38
CA ARG A 21 0.59 -8.26 10.36
C ARG A 21 -0.60 -7.96 9.46
N LYS A 22 -1.50 -7.12 9.97
CA LYS A 22 -2.65 -6.62 9.22
C LYS A 22 -2.26 -5.40 8.39
N ILE A 23 -2.72 -5.37 7.15
CA ILE A 23 -2.50 -4.27 6.21
C ILE A 23 -3.86 -3.65 5.92
N TYR A 24 -3.90 -2.32 5.88
CA TYR A 24 -5.13 -1.58 5.63
C TYR A 24 -4.93 -0.59 4.50
N TYR A 25 -5.85 -0.62 3.55
CA TYR A 25 -5.93 0.35 2.46
C TYR A 25 -7.01 1.40 2.75
N ARG A 26 -6.73 2.67 2.47
CA ARG A 26 -7.69 3.76 2.65
C ARG A 26 -8.49 3.94 1.37
N PHE A 27 -9.81 3.76 1.45
CA PHE A 27 -10.73 4.06 0.37
C PHE A 27 -11.69 5.16 0.81
N GLY A 28 -11.40 6.41 0.38
CA GLY A 28 -12.09 7.60 0.89
C GLY A 28 -11.92 7.74 2.41
N ASN A 29 -13.03 7.63 3.15
CA ASN A 29 -13.05 7.69 4.62
C ASN A 29 -13.02 6.31 5.31
N LEU A 30 -12.97 5.23 4.53
CA LEU A 30 -12.96 3.86 5.05
C LEU A 30 -11.53 3.29 5.05
N MET A 31 -11.28 2.39 6.00
CA MET A 31 -10.09 1.54 6.02
C MET A 31 -10.54 0.10 5.78
N VAL A 32 -9.97 -0.54 4.77
CA VAL A 32 -10.30 -1.92 4.40
C VAL A 32 -9.08 -2.79 4.67
N GLU A 33 -9.26 -3.88 5.42
CA GLU A 33 -8.20 -4.86 5.63
C GLU A 33 -7.94 -5.58 4.30
N VAL A 34 -6.68 -5.61 3.88
CA VAL A 34 -6.24 -6.23 2.63
C VAL A 34 -5.08 -7.17 2.90
N SER A 35 -4.94 -8.19 2.05
CA SER A 35 -3.75 -9.02 2.02
C SER A 35 -2.54 -8.24 1.51
N LYS A 36 -1.35 -8.77 1.78
CA LYS A 36 -0.09 -8.24 1.28
C LYS A 36 -0.04 -8.17 -0.25
N GLU A 37 -0.59 -9.18 -0.92
CA GLU A 37 -0.66 -9.22 -2.38
C GLU A 37 -1.61 -8.17 -2.95
N GLU A 38 -2.77 -7.98 -2.33
CA GLU A 38 -3.71 -6.92 -2.72
C GLU A 38 -3.12 -5.53 -2.49
N ALA A 39 -2.42 -5.32 -1.38
CA ALA A 39 -1.75 -4.05 -1.11
C ALA A 39 -0.71 -3.70 -2.18
N LEU A 40 0.06 -4.68 -2.66
CA LEU A 40 1.03 -4.47 -3.75
C LEU A 40 0.32 -4.12 -5.07
N LYS A 41 -0.75 -4.83 -5.44
CA LYS A 41 -1.55 -4.51 -6.64
C LYS A 41 -2.20 -3.13 -6.57
N LEU A 42 -2.66 -2.72 -5.39
CA LEU A 42 -3.25 -1.41 -5.17
C LEU A 42 -2.20 -0.29 -5.32
N LEU A 43 -0.98 -0.51 -4.83
CA LEU A 43 0.13 0.42 -5.04
C LEU A 43 0.49 0.58 -6.51
N GLU A 44 0.47 -0.49 -7.30
CA GLU A 44 0.69 -0.42 -8.76
C GLU A 44 -0.46 0.33 -9.47
N ARG A 45 -1.72 0.12 -9.06
CA ARG A 45 -2.88 0.81 -9.69
C ARG A 45 -2.99 2.30 -9.38
N GLU A 46 -2.51 2.76 -8.22
CA GLU A 46 -2.47 4.20 -7.92
C GLU A 46 -1.56 4.98 -8.89
N GLU A 47 -0.72 4.30 -9.69
CA GLU A 47 0.08 4.94 -10.75
C GLU A 47 -0.76 5.30 -11.99
N GLU A 48 -1.82 4.55 -12.26
CA GLU A 48 -2.62 4.70 -13.47
C GLU A 48 -3.78 5.70 -13.31
N GLY A 49 -4.06 6.14 -12.07
CA GLY A 49 -5.21 6.99 -11.72
C GLY A 49 -4.90 8.43 -11.30
N GLU A 50 -3.63 8.86 -11.34
CA GLU A 50 -3.21 10.26 -11.08
C GLU A 50 -3.02 11.10 -12.38
N GLU A 51 -3.70 10.77 -13.49
CA GLU A 51 -3.86 11.67 -14.66
C GLU A 51 -5.07 12.62 -14.54
#